data_AF-A0A177ZT92-F1
#
_entry.id   AF-A0A177ZT92-F1
#
_cell.length_a   1.000
_cell.length_b   1.000
_cell.length_c   1.000
_cell.angle_alpha   90.00
_cell.angle_beta   90.00
_cell.angle_gamma   90.00
#
_symmetry.space_group_name_H-M   'P 1'
#
loop_
_entity.id
_entity.type
_entity.pdbx_description
1 polymer ?
#
loop_
_entity_poly.entity_id
_entity_poly.type
_entity_poly.pdbx_seq_one_letter_code
_entity_poly.pdbx_strand_id
1 'polypeptide(L)'
;MESFDEIAEKFRPMIYQVMNSLFIYKNQDEFYQTGLIALWDAHQRFDQEKGEFSSYAYSYIKGRIMTDLTKHRQNEERNVYPDEVFWENAVVVEEQWLEQEHLQNYFIGLTDKQKQWAIDTFYKEMTTRDIAEKEQLSLSAIKKRKAVTLEKIRENIERGVVEV
;
A
#
# COMPACT_ATOMS: atom_id res chain seq x y z
N MET A 1 -46.56 16.98 11.03
CA MET A 1 -45.19 16.78 11.55
C MET A 1 -44.29 17.41 10.52
N GLU A 2 -43.51 18.44 10.86
CA GLU A 2 -42.55 19.01 9.90
C GLU A 2 -41.63 17.88 9.42
N SER A 3 -41.39 17.79 8.11
CA SER A 3 -40.39 16.84 7.60
C SER A 3 -39.02 17.30 8.10
N PHE A 4 -38.11 16.36 8.38
CA PHE A 4 -36.76 16.76 8.71
C PHE A 4 -36.08 17.56 7.59
N ASP A 5 -36.49 17.37 6.34
CA ASP A 5 -36.00 18.18 5.22
C ASP A 5 -36.30 19.68 5.43
N GLU A 6 -37.46 20.02 6.00
CA GLU A 6 -37.84 21.41 6.30
C GLU A 6 -37.00 21.99 7.43
N ILE A 7 -36.73 21.17 8.46
CA ILE A 7 -35.85 21.53 9.58
C ILE A 7 -34.41 21.71 9.07
N ALA A 8 -33.93 20.81 8.22
CA ALA A 8 -32.60 20.86 7.63
C ALA A 8 -32.41 22.14 6.82
N GLU A 9 -33.36 22.52 5.97
CA GLU A 9 -33.29 23.78 5.22
C GLU A 9 -33.32 25.01 6.15
N LYS A 10 -34.16 25.00 7.19
CA LYS A 10 -34.22 26.11 8.17
C LYS A 10 -32.91 26.30 8.93
N PHE A 11 -32.24 25.21 9.29
CA PHE A 11 -31.02 25.23 10.09
C PHE A 11 -29.73 25.17 9.26
N ARG A 12 -29.83 25.03 7.93
CA ARG A 12 -28.70 25.06 7.01
C ARG A 12 -27.75 26.24 7.22
N PRO A 13 -28.22 27.50 7.41
CA PRO A 13 -27.32 28.63 7.71
C PRO A 13 -26.52 28.43 9.00
N MET A 14 -27.10 27.79 10.01
CA MET A 14 -26.43 27.51 11.29
C MET A 14 -25.27 26.53 11.12
N ILE A 15 -25.46 25.49 10.30
CA ILE A 15 -24.39 24.51 10.01
C ILE A 15 -23.21 25.21 9.35
N TYR A 16 -23.45 26.02 8.32
CA TYR A 16 -22.38 26.80 7.68
C TYR A 16 -21.74 27.81 8.63
N GLN A 17 -22.52 28.46 9.50
CA GLN A 17 -21.98 29.37 10.52
C GLN A 17 -21.03 28.62 11.47
N VAL A 18 -21.39 27.41 11.91
CA VAL A 18 -20.52 26.56 12.74
C VAL A 18 -19.24 26.20 11.97
N MET A 19 -19.36 25.71 10.74
CA MET A 19 -18.20 25.35 9.90
C MET A 19 -17.25 26.53 9.71
N ASN A 20 -17.79 27.71 9.42
CA ASN A 20 -17.01 28.94 9.29
C ASN A 20 -16.33 29.33 10.60
N SER A 21 -17.02 29.20 11.74
CA SER A 21 -16.45 29.49 13.07
C SER A 21 -15.31 28.54 13.46
N LEU A 22 -15.24 27.36 12.84
CA LEU A 22 -14.20 26.36 13.02
C LEU A 22 -13.12 26.43 11.94
N PHE A 23 -13.19 27.43 11.05
CA PHE A 23 -12.26 27.65 9.93
C PHE A 23 -12.11 26.41 9.02
N ILE A 24 -13.20 25.69 8.76
CA ILE A 24 -13.18 24.51 7.89
C ILE A 24 -13.12 24.95 6.43
N TYR A 25 -11.97 24.69 5.78
CA TYR A 25 -11.72 25.06 4.38
C TYR A 25 -11.50 23.84 3.46
N LYS A 26 -11.29 22.64 4.02
CA LYS A 26 -11.21 21.35 3.29
C LYS A 26 -12.41 20.48 3.64
N ASN A 27 -12.76 19.56 2.74
CA ASN A 27 -13.82 18.55 2.93
C ASN A 27 -15.15 19.17 3.42
N GLN A 28 -15.51 20.35 2.91
CA GLN A 28 -16.66 21.11 3.41
C GLN A 28 -17.97 20.32 3.30
N ASP A 29 -18.19 19.58 2.22
CA ASP A 29 -19.39 18.76 2.03
C ASP A 29 -19.51 17.64 3.08
N GLU A 30 -18.38 17.05 3.47
CA GLU A 30 -18.34 16.00 4.51
C GLU A 30 -18.69 16.58 5.88
N PHE A 31 -18.07 17.71 6.26
CA PHE A 31 -18.39 18.37 7.52
C PHE A 31 -19.82 18.94 7.55
N TYR A 32 -20.36 19.37 6.40
CA TYR A 32 -21.76 19.75 6.29
C TYR A 32 -22.68 18.57 6.58
N GLN A 33 -22.36 17.38 6.06
CA GLN A 33 -23.13 16.17 6.38
C GLN A 33 -23.02 15.76 7.84
N THR A 34 -21.83 15.85 8.45
CA THR A 34 -21.66 15.67 9.89
C THR A 34 -22.56 16.63 10.67
N GLY A 35 -22.71 17.88 10.18
CA GLY A 35 -23.64 18.86 10.73
C GLY A 35 -25.12 18.46 10.60
N LEU A 36 -25.55 17.94 9.45
CA LEU A 36 -26.92 17.47 9.23
C LEU A 36 -27.26 16.26 10.13
N ILE A 37 -26.35 15.31 10.26
CA ILE A 37 -26.52 14.16 11.16
C ILE A 37 -26.60 14.65 12.62
N ALA A 38 -25.76 15.61 13.00
CA ALA A 38 -25.81 16.19 14.34
C ALA A 38 -27.12 16.93 14.61
N LEU A 39 -27.67 17.64 13.62
CA LEU A 39 -28.97 18.29 13.70
C LEU A 39 -30.10 17.27 13.87
N TRP A 40 -30.07 16.17 13.11
CA TRP A 40 -31.03 15.07 13.26
C TRP A 40 -31.00 14.50 14.68
N ASP A 41 -29.81 14.17 15.18
CA ASP A 41 -29.63 13.64 16.53
C ASP A 41 -30.11 14.63 17.60
N ALA A 42 -29.80 15.92 17.42
CA ALA A 42 -30.25 16.97 18.32
C ALA A 42 -31.78 17.08 18.32
N HIS A 43 -32.42 17.02 17.15
CA HIS A 43 -33.87 17.07 17.03
C HIS A 43 -34.55 15.90 17.76
N GLN A 44 -33.99 14.69 17.68
CA GLN A 44 -34.54 13.51 18.34
C GLN A 44 -34.36 13.53 19.87
N ARG A 45 -33.30 14.18 20.37
CA ARG A 45 -32.92 14.17 21.80
C ARG A 45 -33.29 15.44 22.54
N PHE A 46 -33.83 16.43 21.85
CA PHE A 46 -34.15 17.71 22.42
C PHE A 46 -35.24 17.57 23.49
N ASP A 47 -35.06 18.30 24.58
CA ASP A 47 -35.98 18.37 25.70
C ASP A 47 -36.37 19.83 25.89
N GLN A 48 -37.64 20.13 25.68
CA GLN A 48 -38.17 21.49 25.70
C GLN A 48 -38.06 22.14 27.09
N GLU A 49 -37.97 21.35 28.17
CA GLU A 49 -37.77 21.90 29.52
C GLU A 49 -36.36 22.43 29.75
N LYS A 50 -35.39 22.06 28.89
CA LYS A 50 -33.98 22.43 29.03
C LYS A 50 -33.56 23.69 28.27
N GLY A 51 -34.48 24.36 27.57
CA GLY A 51 -34.24 25.64 26.89
C GLY A 51 -34.69 25.66 25.44
N GLU A 52 -34.13 26.56 24.63
CA GLU A 52 -34.46 26.67 23.21
C GLU A 52 -33.71 25.67 22.33
N PHE A 53 -34.42 25.08 21.35
CA PHE A 53 -33.85 24.13 20.41
C PHE A 53 -32.67 24.72 19.63
N SER A 54 -32.75 25.98 19.21
CA SER A 54 -31.70 26.62 18.41
C SER A 54 -30.35 26.67 19.13
N SER A 55 -30.34 27.01 20.43
CA SER A 55 -29.11 27.05 21.23
C SER A 55 -28.56 25.65 21.49
N TYR A 56 -29.44 24.69 21.72
CA TYR A 56 -29.08 23.28 21.90
C TYR A 56 -28.48 22.70 20.61
N ALA A 57 -29.16 22.88 19.48
CA ALA A 57 -28.73 22.43 18.17
C ALA A 57 -27.38 23.02 17.79
N TYR A 58 -27.18 24.34 17.95
CA TYR A 58 -25.89 24.98 17.69
C TYR A 58 -24.74 24.31 18.46
N SER A 59 -24.93 24.13 19.77
CA SER A 59 -23.91 23.53 20.65
C SER A 59 -23.64 22.07 20.29
N TYR A 60 -24.69 21.31 19.97
CA TYR A 60 -24.59 19.90 19.58
C TYR A 60 -23.87 19.72 18.24
N ILE A 61 -24.27 20.48 17.22
CA ILE A 61 -23.65 20.50 15.88
C ILE A 61 -22.17 20.87 16.00
N LYS A 62 -21.85 21.95 16.72
CA LYS A 62 -20.46 22.39 16.92
C LYS A 62 -19.62 21.33 17.61
N GLY A 63 -20.14 20.69 18.66
CA GLY A 63 -19.44 19.61 19.36
C GLY A 63 -19.18 18.40 18.46
N ARG A 64 -20.16 18.02 17.63
CA ARG A 64 -20.04 16.88 16.71
C ARG A 64 -19.02 17.14 15.61
N ILE A 65 -19.08 18.31 14.97
CA ILE A 65 -18.12 18.72 13.94
C ILE A 65 -16.70 18.81 14.52
N MET A 66 -16.53 19.36 15.73
CA MET A 66 -15.22 19.44 16.39
C MET A 66 -14.63 18.05 16.70
N THR A 67 -15.47 17.11 17.11
CA THR A 67 -15.06 15.72 17.33
C THR A 67 -14.57 15.08 16.04
N ASP A 68 -15.28 15.32 14.94
CA ASP A 68 -14.95 14.77 13.63
C ASP A 68 -13.67 15.38 13.07
N LEU A 69 -13.50 16.69 13.24
CA LEU A 69 -12.28 17.42 12.87
C LEU A 69 -11.05 16.87 13.62
N THR A 70 -11.21 16.53 14.90
CA THR A 70 -10.13 15.93 15.71
C THR A 70 -9.73 14.55 15.18
N LYS A 71 -10.71 13.73 14.76
CA LYS A 71 -10.44 12.41 14.17
C LYS A 71 -9.76 12.53 12.81
N HIS A 72 -10.24 13.42 11.95
CA HIS A 72 -9.63 13.70 10.64
C HIS A 72 -8.17 14.12 10.80
N ARG A 73 -7.88 15.05 11.72
CA ARG A 73 -6.50 15.46 12.01
C ARG A 73 -5.62 14.31 12.51
N GLN A 74 -6.11 13.48 13.42
CA GLN A 74 -5.36 12.31 13.90
C GLN A 74 -5.09 11.31 12.77
N ASN A 75 -6.02 11.18 11.83
CA ASN A 75 -5.84 10.33 10.66
C ASN A 75 -4.78 10.90 9.70
N GLU A 76 -4.82 12.20 9.41
CA GLU A 76 -3.80 12.88 8.60
C GLU A 76 -2.39 12.81 9.25
N GLU A 77 -2.31 12.91 10.58
CA GLU A 77 -1.03 12.80 11.30
C GLU A 77 -0.47 11.35 11.30
N ARG A 78 -1.34 10.33 11.26
CA ARG A 78 -0.94 8.91 11.29
C ARG A 78 -0.75 8.30 9.91
N ASN A 79 -1.45 8.82 8.90
CA ASN A 79 -1.42 8.31 7.54
C ASN A 79 -0.80 9.36 6.62
N VAL A 80 0.43 9.12 6.22
CA VAL A 80 1.05 9.85 5.11
C VAL A 80 0.58 9.19 3.83
N TYR A 81 -0.22 9.91 3.04
CA TYR A 81 -0.42 9.53 1.63
C TYR A 81 0.87 9.89 0.91
N PRO A 82 1.59 8.90 0.36
CA PRO A 82 2.83 9.20 -0.33
C PRO A 82 2.50 9.92 -1.65
N ASP A 83 3.08 11.10 -1.84
CA ASP A 83 2.95 11.86 -3.08
C ASP A 83 3.59 11.09 -4.26
N GLU A 84 3.30 11.49 -5.50
CA GLU A 84 3.88 10.85 -6.70
C GLU A 84 5.42 10.77 -6.64
N VAL A 85 6.06 11.80 -6.08
CA VAL A 85 7.52 11.84 -5.85
C VAL A 85 7.99 10.69 -4.94
N PHE A 86 7.18 10.26 -3.96
CA PHE A 86 7.53 9.09 -3.15
C PHE A 86 7.52 7.81 -3.98
N TRP A 87 6.55 7.63 -4.88
CA TRP A 87 6.48 6.45 -5.75
C TRP A 87 7.59 6.44 -6.79
N GLU A 88 7.96 7.60 -7.34
CA GLU A 88 9.09 7.74 -8.26
C GLU A 88 10.43 7.44 -7.58
N ASN A 89 10.57 7.79 -6.30
CA ASN A 89 11.78 7.57 -5.52
C ASN A 89 11.71 6.33 -4.61
N ALA A 90 10.64 5.54 -4.69
CA ALA A 90 10.56 4.26 -4.02
C ALA A 90 11.56 3.33 -4.69
N VAL A 91 12.78 3.31 -4.15
CA VAL A 91 13.77 2.29 -4.48
C VAL A 91 13.14 0.98 -4.05
N VAL A 92 12.63 0.22 -5.02
CA VAL A 92 12.48 -1.22 -4.85
C VAL A 92 13.90 -1.70 -4.60
N VAL A 93 14.26 -1.88 -3.33
CA VAL A 93 15.45 -2.64 -2.96
C VAL A 93 15.09 -4.07 -3.31
N GLU A 94 15.11 -4.36 -4.60
CA GLU A 94 15.12 -5.72 -5.09
C GLU A 94 16.42 -6.32 -4.52
N GLU A 95 16.33 -7.47 -3.87
CA GLU A 95 17.43 -8.20 -3.24
C GLU A 95 18.45 -8.73 -4.28
N GLN A 96 18.72 -7.96 -5.35
CA GLN A 96 19.62 -8.29 -6.44
C GLN A 96 21.10 -8.39 -6.02
N TRP A 97 21.46 -7.88 -4.84
CA TRP A 97 22.85 -7.63 -4.46
C TRP A 97 23.68 -8.90 -4.23
N LEU A 98 23.08 -10.09 -4.24
CA LEU A 98 23.77 -11.36 -3.95
C LEU A 98 23.39 -12.54 -4.85
N GLU A 99 22.57 -12.37 -5.89
CA GLU A 99 22.05 -13.51 -6.69
C GLU A 99 23.17 -14.40 -7.26
N GLN A 100 24.23 -13.79 -7.81
CA GLN A 100 25.37 -14.55 -8.35
C GLN A 100 26.22 -15.21 -7.24
N GLU A 101 26.34 -14.57 -6.07
CA GLU A 101 27.08 -15.10 -4.93
C GLU A 101 26.34 -16.29 -4.30
N HIS A 102 25.02 -16.21 -4.15
CA HIS A 102 24.18 -17.32 -3.71
C HIS A 102 24.20 -18.52 -4.66
N LEU A 103 24.32 -18.29 -5.98
CA LEU A 103 24.48 -19.38 -6.95
C LEU A 103 25.75 -20.20 -6.71
N GLN A 104 26.83 -19.58 -6.21
CA GLN A 104 28.09 -20.31 -5.95
C GLN A 104 27.93 -21.41 -4.90
N ASN A 105 27.04 -21.21 -3.91
CA ASN A 105 26.78 -22.20 -2.86
C ASN A 105 26.26 -23.53 -3.43
N TYR A 106 25.58 -23.48 -4.58
CA TYR A 106 25.05 -24.67 -5.25
C TYR A 106 26.00 -25.26 -6.30
N PHE A 107 27.15 -24.63 -6.56
CA PHE A 107 28.11 -25.04 -7.60
C PHE A 107 29.23 -25.96 -7.10
N ILE A 108 29.08 -26.52 -5.90
CA ILE A 108 30.03 -27.46 -5.33
C ILE A 108 30.15 -28.71 -6.23
N GLY A 109 31.39 -29.09 -6.58
CA GLY A 109 31.65 -30.26 -7.44
C GLY A 109 31.30 -30.07 -8.93
N LEU A 110 30.90 -28.87 -9.36
CA LEU A 110 30.78 -28.53 -10.78
C LEU A 110 32.14 -28.19 -11.38
N THR A 111 32.38 -28.65 -12.61
CA THR A 111 33.54 -28.21 -13.42
C THR A 111 33.33 -26.78 -13.93
N ASP A 112 34.39 -26.10 -14.35
CA ASP A 112 34.32 -24.71 -14.83
C ASP A 112 33.32 -24.54 -15.99
N LYS A 113 33.27 -25.52 -16.90
CA LYS A 113 32.29 -25.51 -18.01
C LYS A 113 30.85 -25.68 -17.54
N GLN A 114 30.62 -26.40 -16.45
CA GLN A 114 29.30 -26.57 -15.85
C GLN A 114 28.88 -25.32 -15.08
N LYS A 115 29.80 -24.70 -14.32
CA LYS A 115 29.58 -23.41 -13.66
C LYS A 115 29.26 -22.32 -14.66
N GLN A 116 30.05 -22.22 -15.73
CA GLN A 116 29.84 -21.25 -16.81
C GLN A 116 28.47 -21.44 -17.46
N TRP A 117 28.08 -22.68 -17.75
CA TRP A 117 26.76 -22.99 -18.29
C TRP A 117 25.63 -22.57 -17.33
N ALA A 118 25.78 -22.81 -16.02
CA ALA A 118 24.80 -22.45 -15.01
C ALA A 118 24.65 -20.93 -14.87
N ILE A 119 25.75 -20.18 -14.87
CA ILE A 119 25.73 -18.70 -14.88
C ILE A 119 25.05 -18.19 -16.15
N ASP A 120 25.44 -18.70 -17.33
CA ASP A 120 24.86 -18.26 -18.59
C ASP A 120 23.36 -18.57 -18.68
N THR A 121 22.89 -19.66 -18.05
CA THR A 121 21.47 -20.04 -18.05
C THR A 121 20.65 -19.30 -17.00
N PHE A 122 21.11 -19.26 -15.74
CA PHE A 122 20.30 -18.77 -14.61
C PHE A 122 20.48 -17.28 -14.34
N TYR A 123 21.65 -16.72 -14.62
CA TYR A 123 21.94 -15.31 -14.35
C TYR A 123 21.84 -14.45 -15.62
N LYS A 124 22.21 -15.00 -16.79
CA LYS A 124 22.15 -14.29 -18.07
C LYS A 124 20.98 -14.69 -18.97
N GLU A 125 20.12 -15.59 -18.48
CA GLU A 125 18.91 -16.07 -19.15
C GLU A 125 19.13 -16.58 -20.59
N MET A 126 20.33 -17.07 -20.90
CA MET A 126 20.66 -17.52 -22.25
C MET A 126 19.96 -18.83 -22.58
N THR A 127 19.46 -18.96 -23.81
CA THR A 127 18.89 -20.22 -24.28
C THR A 127 20.00 -21.24 -24.60
N THR A 128 19.61 -22.51 -24.73
CA THR A 128 20.53 -23.57 -25.18
C THR A 128 21.14 -23.28 -26.55
N ARG A 129 20.46 -22.51 -27.41
CA ARG A 129 20.97 -22.10 -28.72
C ARG A 129 22.03 -21.01 -28.57
N ASP A 130 21.75 -19.99 -27.78
CA ASP A 130 22.68 -18.88 -27.55
C ASP A 130 23.99 -19.37 -26.93
N ILE A 131 23.91 -20.32 -25.99
CA ILE A 131 25.11 -20.92 -25.38
C ILE A 131 25.88 -21.79 -26.39
N ALA A 132 25.19 -22.53 -27.25
CA ALA A 132 25.82 -23.34 -28.29
C ALA A 132 26.56 -22.48 -29.32
N GLU A 133 25.97 -21.37 -29.73
CA GLU A 133 26.59 -20.38 -30.62
C GLU A 133 27.79 -19.70 -29.96
N LYS A 134 27.63 -19.24 -28.72
CA LYS A 134 28.69 -18.61 -27.93
C LYS A 134 29.90 -19.52 -27.74
N GLU A 135 29.68 -20.79 -27.42
CA GLU A 135 30.76 -21.75 -27.18
C GLU A 135 31.23 -22.51 -28.43
N GLN A 136 30.59 -22.27 -29.59
CA GLN A 136 30.85 -23.00 -30.85
C GLN A 136 30.72 -24.53 -30.67
N LEU A 137 29.70 -24.96 -29.93
CA LEU A 137 29.41 -26.36 -29.65
C LEU A 137 28.07 -26.79 -30.26
N SER A 138 27.88 -28.09 -30.43
CA SER A 138 26.58 -28.62 -30.86
C SER A 138 25.52 -28.46 -29.77
N LEU A 139 24.26 -28.31 -30.18
CA LEU A 139 23.12 -28.33 -29.27
C LEU A 139 23.07 -29.62 -28.41
N SER A 140 23.52 -30.75 -28.96
CA SER A 140 23.58 -32.02 -28.23
C SER A 140 24.62 -31.99 -27.11
N ALA A 141 25.77 -31.36 -27.32
CA ALA A 141 26.79 -31.19 -26.29
C ALA A 141 26.31 -30.28 -25.15
N ILE A 142 25.63 -29.17 -25.46
CA ILE A 142 25.07 -28.27 -24.45
C ILE A 142 23.92 -28.96 -23.69
N LYS A 143 23.04 -29.71 -24.36
CA LYS A 143 21.98 -30.48 -23.68
C LYS A 143 22.53 -31.54 -22.74
N LYS A 144 23.58 -32.25 -23.14
CA LYS A 144 24.26 -33.21 -22.26
C LYS A 144 24.86 -32.50 -21.04
N ARG A 145 25.53 -31.37 -21.25
CA ARG A 145 26.09 -30.57 -20.15
C ARG A 145 25.00 -30.09 -19.20
N LYS A 146 23.90 -29.56 -19.73
CA LYS A 146 22.70 -29.16 -18.97
C LYS A 146 22.21 -30.28 -18.06
N ALA A 147 22.02 -31.49 -18.60
CA ALA A 147 21.50 -32.63 -17.85
C ALA A 147 22.41 -32.96 -16.65
N VAL A 148 23.72 -33.11 -16.90
CA VAL A 148 24.70 -33.44 -15.84
C VAL A 148 24.84 -32.31 -14.82
N THR A 149 24.83 -31.04 -15.26
CA THR A 149 24.92 -29.90 -14.34
C THR A 149 23.69 -29.81 -13.43
N LEU A 150 22.48 -30.00 -13.97
CA LEU A 150 21.24 -29.94 -13.19
C LEU A 150 21.14 -31.06 -12.15
N GLU A 151 21.61 -32.26 -12.47
CA GLU A 151 21.67 -33.39 -11.54
C GLU A 151 22.53 -33.04 -10.32
N LYS A 152 23.74 -32.52 -10.55
CA LYS A 152 24.64 -32.10 -9.46
C LYS A 152 24.08 -30.95 -8.62
N ILE A 153 23.47 -29.94 -9.26
CA ILE A 153 22.87 -28.81 -8.53
C ILE A 153 21.73 -29.31 -7.63
N ARG A 154 20.89 -30.24 -8.12
CA ARG A 154 19.81 -30.83 -7.31
C ARG A 154 20.33 -31.58 -6.11
N GLU A 155 21.36 -32.42 -6.29
CA GLU A 155 22.01 -33.10 -5.17
C GLU A 155 22.54 -32.11 -4.12
N ASN A 156 23.15 -30.99 -4.55
CA ASN A 156 23.66 -29.97 -3.64
C ASN A 156 22.55 -29.27 -2.85
N ILE A 157 21.40 -29.01 -3.50
CA ILE A 157 20.21 -28.45 -2.84
C ILE A 157 19.66 -29.45 -1.80
N GLU A 158 19.51 -30.71 -2.17
CA GLU A 158 18.97 -31.76 -1.28
C GLU A 158 19.88 -32.06 -0.09
N ARG A 159 21.21 -31.94 -0.26
CA ARG A 159 22.18 -32.07 0.83
C ARG A 159 22.15 -30.92 1.83
N GLY A 160 21.39 -29.85 1.56
CA GLY A 160 21.25 -28.71 2.47
C GLY A 160 22.60 -28.03 2.74
N VAL A 161 23.48 -27.95 1.73
CA VAL A 161 24.78 -27.28 1.88
C VAL A 161 24.55 -25.77 1.95
N VAL A 162 24.12 -25.33 3.13
CA VAL A 162 24.29 -23.98 3.63
C VAL A 162 25.54 -24.05 4.50
N GLU A 163 26.72 -24.10 3.86
CA GLU A 163 27.93 -23.67 4.57
C GLU A 163 27.96 -22.15 4.48
N VAL A 164 27.90 -21.54 5.67
CA VAL A 164 27.93 -20.11 5.96
C VAL A 164 29.27 -19.51 5.55
#